data_AF-V5EJN1-F1
#
_entry.id   AF-V5EJN1-F1
#
_cell.length_a   1.000
_cell.length_b   1.000
_cell.length_c   1.000
_cell.angle_alpha   90.00
_cell.angle_beta   90.00
_cell.angle_gamma   90.00
#
_symmetry.space_group_name_H-M   'P 1'
#
loop_
_entity.id
_entity.type
_entity.pdbx_description
1 polymer ?
#
loop_
_entity_poly.entity_id
_entity_poly.type
_entity_poly.pdbx_seq_one_letter_code
_entity_poly.pdbx_strand_id
1 'polypeptide(L)'
;MASTQSSGLQRRRAAGGASASAGPSNPAARINADTPSHSRTASPVLGGASTPTSPHPPTGFPKSSYGSRSANGSVTTYDESVGHRVAYDPRDLTDEREVGENPRLTLMEEILLLGLKDRQGYLSFWNDNISYTLRGCILIELALRRRIAITKDPMRKRYGLSERVVEVIDGKMTGEVLLDEALKMMKASDRMSVAQWVDLMSGETWNVMKIGYQLKQVRERLAKGLVDKGILRTEKRNFLLFDMATHPLNDTSCKDAVLRRVLTLLTSNSSSVHADTFYKEDAAGDGRPVALRVTRALCLLCCSFSANVLENALNHLSYEAHESAFQKADDLLEEFANWPMAPSSGLSGGGVGGGPGAGGVATSFSSGGSKSKANGGARIGEGSMLGERAFDEGNVGASVQELAKALQKEMDQEGDTFMFECIAAVLSVLSRMDSLL
;
A
#
# COMPACT_ATOMS: atom_id res chain seq x y z
N MET A 1 16.48 59.54 -42.27
CA MET A 1 16.04 60.95 -42.14
C MET A 1 15.04 60.97 -41.00
N ALA A 2 15.49 61.28 -39.78
CA ALA A 2 15.44 62.61 -39.16
C ALA A 2 14.00 63.01 -38.77
N SER A 3 13.65 63.47 -37.57
CA SER A 3 14.42 63.80 -36.36
C SER A 3 13.42 64.28 -35.28
N THR A 4 13.68 63.88 -34.03
CA THR A 4 13.58 64.65 -32.76
C THR A 4 12.39 65.57 -32.44
N GLN A 5 11.86 65.40 -31.21
CA GLN A 5 11.92 66.48 -30.21
C GLN A 5 12.02 65.93 -28.78
N SER A 6 12.84 66.64 -28.00
CA SER A 6 13.39 66.36 -26.69
C SER A 6 12.88 67.34 -25.64
N SER A 7 12.69 66.90 -24.40
CA SER A 7 12.96 67.66 -23.15
C SER A 7 12.63 66.73 -21.97
N GLY A 8 13.40 66.56 -20.89
CA GLY A 8 14.55 67.32 -20.41
C GLY A 8 14.29 67.84 -18.99
N LEU A 9 14.95 67.21 -18.00
CA LEU A 9 15.51 67.78 -16.75
C LEU A 9 14.74 67.67 -15.40
N GLN A 10 15.43 66.94 -14.51
CA GLN A 10 15.90 67.32 -13.16
C GLN A 10 14.93 67.26 -11.96
N ARG A 11 15.12 66.33 -11.00
CA ARG A 11 16.17 66.23 -9.95
C ARG A 11 15.85 67.13 -8.74
N ARG A 12 15.46 66.49 -7.63
CA ARG A 12 15.72 67.01 -6.26
C ARG A 12 16.32 65.90 -5.39
N ARG A 13 17.56 66.17 -4.94
CA ARG A 13 18.27 65.49 -3.85
C ARG A 13 17.98 66.24 -2.54
N ALA A 14 17.87 65.50 -1.44
CA ALA A 14 18.53 65.73 -0.14
C ALA A 14 18.25 64.47 0.71
N ALA A 15 19.22 63.60 1.02
CA ALA A 15 20.39 63.73 1.90
C ALA A 15 20.04 63.60 3.39
N GLY A 16 20.57 62.55 4.01
CA GLY A 16 20.52 62.25 5.43
C GLY A 16 21.06 60.84 5.69
N GLY A 17 22.38 60.69 5.59
CA GLY A 17 23.08 59.41 5.81
C GLY A 17 23.52 59.21 7.26
N ALA A 18 23.71 57.95 7.62
CA ALA A 18 24.75 57.51 8.53
C ALA A 18 25.08 56.04 8.21
N SER A 19 26.28 55.82 7.69
CA SER A 19 26.92 54.50 7.53
C SER A 19 27.55 54.06 8.85
N ALA A 20 27.54 52.76 9.14
CA ALA A 20 28.70 52.10 9.76
C ALA A 20 28.69 50.59 9.45
N SER A 21 29.82 50.13 8.95
CA SER A 21 30.15 48.80 8.45
C SER A 21 30.57 47.81 9.55
N ALA A 22 30.56 46.54 9.17
CA ALA A 22 30.93 45.36 9.94
C ALA A 22 32.36 45.35 10.53
N GLY A 23 32.53 44.60 11.62
CA GLY A 23 33.81 44.18 12.22
C GLY A 23 33.60 43.29 13.45
N PRO A 24 34.53 42.36 13.78
CA PRO A 24 34.23 40.99 14.21
C PRO A 24 34.11 40.78 15.74
N SER A 25 33.56 39.62 16.10
CA SER A 25 33.23 39.19 17.46
C SER A 25 34.33 38.41 18.18
N ASN A 26 34.29 38.54 19.53
CA ASN A 26 34.98 37.85 20.64
C ASN A 26 36.37 38.36 21.07
N PRO A 27 36.71 38.34 22.40
CA PRO A 27 36.46 37.21 23.32
C PRO A 27 36.10 37.49 24.82
N ALA A 28 35.77 36.38 25.51
CA ALA A 28 35.94 36.02 26.93
C ALA A 28 34.98 36.57 28.03
N ALA A 29 34.24 35.67 28.72
CA ALA A 29 34.62 35.12 30.05
C ALA A 29 33.44 34.51 30.88
N ARG A 30 33.63 33.24 31.32
CA ARG A 30 33.11 32.56 32.55
C ARG A 30 31.61 32.17 32.54
N ILE A 31 31.12 31.03 33.07
CA ILE A 31 31.34 30.33 34.35
C ILE A 31 30.85 28.84 34.25
N ASN A 32 31.50 27.95 35.02
CA ASN A 32 31.14 26.62 35.54
C ASN A 32 31.12 25.35 34.67
N ALA A 33 32.04 24.46 35.04
CA ALA A 33 32.11 23.04 34.76
C ALA A 33 31.40 22.25 35.87
N ASP A 34 30.64 21.23 35.49
CA ASP A 34 30.53 19.99 36.27
C ASP A 34 30.22 18.83 35.31
N THR A 35 30.85 17.70 35.59
CA THR A 35 30.97 16.49 34.77
C THR A 35 29.71 15.62 34.83
N PRO A 36 29.51 14.72 33.84
CA PRO A 36 28.98 13.41 34.21
C PRO A 36 29.83 12.25 33.66
N SER A 37 30.18 11.38 34.61
CA SER A 37 30.93 10.15 34.51
C SER A 37 30.16 9.02 33.82
N HIS A 38 30.91 8.18 33.10
CA HIS A 38 30.55 6.84 32.67
C HIS A 38 30.14 5.91 33.82
N SER A 39 29.10 5.10 33.63
CA SER A 39 28.87 3.81 34.31
C SER A 39 28.02 2.95 33.36
N ARG A 40 28.46 1.83 32.75
CA ARG A 40 28.98 0.54 33.25
C ARG A 40 28.05 -0.18 34.24
N THR A 41 27.22 -1.04 33.64
CA THR A 41 26.81 -2.39 34.05
C THR A 41 27.45 -2.95 35.32
N ALA A 42 26.62 -3.35 36.28
CA ALA A 42 26.91 -4.44 37.21
C ALA A 42 25.62 -5.02 37.81
N SER A 43 25.46 -6.34 37.71
CA SER A 43 24.43 -7.17 38.34
C SER A 43 24.56 -7.16 39.87
N PRO A 44 23.46 -7.33 40.64
CA PRO A 44 23.58 -7.65 42.06
C PRO A 44 23.63 -9.17 42.29
N VAL A 45 24.56 -9.54 43.16
CA VAL A 45 24.86 -10.86 43.70
C VAL A 45 23.87 -11.25 44.80
N LEU A 46 23.63 -12.56 44.92
CA LEU A 46 22.90 -13.26 45.97
C LEU A 46 23.41 -12.95 47.39
N GLY A 47 22.47 -12.77 48.33
CA GLY A 47 22.78 -12.76 49.76
C GLY A 47 21.58 -13.13 50.62
N GLY A 48 21.74 -14.20 51.39
CA GLY A 48 21.25 -14.26 52.77
C GLY A 48 19.85 -14.83 53.01
N ALA A 49 19.82 -16.05 53.53
CA ALA A 49 18.64 -16.76 54.00
C ALA A 49 17.91 -16.05 55.16
N SER A 50 16.58 -16.15 55.15
CA SER A 50 15.77 -16.17 56.37
C SER A 50 14.44 -16.88 56.09
N THR A 51 14.31 -18.08 56.62
CA THR A 51 13.06 -18.85 56.73
C THR A 51 12.10 -18.19 57.72
N PRO A 52 10.80 -18.15 57.42
CA PRO A 52 9.80 -18.44 58.44
C PRO A 52 8.79 -19.50 57.99
N THR A 53 8.83 -20.61 58.73
CA THR A 53 7.73 -21.49 59.15
C THR A 53 6.32 -21.26 58.57
N SER A 54 5.81 -22.30 57.91
CA SER A 54 4.39 -22.52 57.61
C SER A 54 3.52 -22.71 58.86
N PRO A 55 2.22 -22.41 58.75
CA PRO A 55 1.19 -23.33 59.24
C PRO A 55 0.13 -23.67 58.17
N HIS A 56 -0.21 -24.94 58.05
CA HIS A 56 -1.37 -25.50 57.32
C HIS A 56 -2.64 -25.53 58.23
N PRO A 57 -3.87 -25.76 57.73
CA PRO A 57 -4.82 -24.76 57.21
C PRO A 57 -6.17 -24.78 57.98
N PRO A 58 -7.22 -24.09 57.49
CA PRO A 58 -8.50 -24.80 57.40
C PRO A 58 -9.08 -24.77 55.99
N THR A 59 -9.85 -25.81 55.74
CA THR A 59 -10.40 -26.29 54.47
C THR A 59 -11.54 -25.42 53.91
N GLY A 60 -11.55 -25.27 52.59
CA GLY A 60 -12.79 -25.30 51.81
C GLY A 60 -13.23 -24.01 51.11
N PHE A 61 -12.57 -23.61 50.02
CA PHE A 61 -13.17 -22.86 48.89
C PHE A 61 -12.31 -23.07 47.61
N PRO A 62 -12.90 -23.22 46.41
CA PRO A 62 -12.13 -23.36 45.17
C PRO A 62 -11.43 -22.04 44.84
N LYS A 63 -10.10 -22.05 44.77
CA LYS A 63 -9.30 -20.86 44.43
C LYS A 63 -9.35 -20.61 42.93
N SER A 64 -10.10 -19.60 42.53
CA SER A 64 -9.96 -18.92 41.25
C SER A 64 -8.54 -18.39 41.08
N SER A 65 -7.96 -18.58 39.90
CA SER A 65 -6.62 -18.17 39.51
C SER A 65 -6.47 -16.65 39.56
N TYR A 66 -5.83 -16.13 40.61
CA TYR A 66 -5.53 -14.70 40.74
C TYR A 66 -4.37 -14.31 39.82
N GLY A 67 -4.66 -13.79 38.62
CA GLY A 67 -3.69 -13.09 37.80
C GLY A 67 -3.34 -11.73 38.42
N SER A 68 -2.06 -11.43 38.61
CA SER A 68 -1.60 -10.11 39.06
C SER A 68 -1.33 -9.21 37.85
N ARG A 69 -2.01 -8.06 37.78
CA ARG A 69 -1.79 -7.02 36.76
C ARG A 69 -0.67 -6.09 37.21
N SER A 70 0.34 -5.91 36.36
CA SER A 70 1.40 -4.92 36.59
C SER A 70 0.98 -3.53 36.11
N ALA A 71 1.60 -2.47 36.66
CA ALA A 71 1.33 -1.07 36.29
C ALA A 71 1.58 -0.77 34.79
N ASN A 72 2.36 -1.62 34.11
CA ASN A 72 2.65 -1.54 32.68
C ASN A 72 1.67 -2.37 31.81
N GLY A 73 0.58 -2.89 32.37
CA GLY A 73 -0.45 -3.62 31.61
C GLY A 73 -0.19 -5.11 31.39
N SER A 74 1.02 -5.62 31.65
CA SER A 74 1.32 -7.06 31.57
C SER A 74 0.56 -7.86 32.63
N VAL A 75 -0.02 -8.98 32.20
CA VAL A 75 -0.69 -9.97 33.04
C VAL A 75 0.25 -11.16 33.19
N THR A 76 0.45 -11.61 34.42
CA THR A 76 1.21 -12.83 34.71
C THR A 76 0.23 -13.94 35.07
N THR A 77 0.28 -15.05 34.34
CA THR A 77 -0.43 -16.29 34.69
C THR A 77 0.58 -17.33 35.14
N TYR A 78 0.21 -18.10 36.16
CA TYR A 78 1.01 -19.21 36.67
C TYR A 78 0.44 -20.51 36.12
N ASP A 79 1.23 -21.21 35.31
CA ASP A 79 0.90 -22.57 34.88
C ASP A 79 1.47 -23.56 35.92
N GLU A 80 0.57 -24.13 36.72
CA GLU A 80 0.91 -25.13 37.75
C GLU A 80 1.54 -26.41 37.16
N SER A 81 1.36 -26.69 35.87
CA SER A 81 1.87 -27.91 35.24
C SER A 81 3.33 -27.82 34.79
N VAL A 82 3.81 -26.61 34.45
CA VAL A 82 5.16 -26.38 33.90
C VAL A 82 6.06 -25.58 34.86
N GLY A 83 5.49 -24.97 35.90
CA GLY A 83 6.25 -24.20 36.90
C GLY A 83 6.90 -22.92 36.36
N HIS A 84 6.54 -22.48 35.15
CA HIS A 84 7.02 -21.25 34.54
C HIS A 84 5.98 -20.14 34.68
N ARG A 85 6.45 -18.95 35.09
CA ARG A 85 5.65 -17.72 35.06
C ARG A 85 5.76 -17.13 33.66
N VAL A 86 4.68 -17.19 32.89
CA VAL A 86 4.61 -16.51 31.59
C VAL A 86 4.09 -15.10 31.84
N ALA A 87 4.97 -14.12 31.68
CA ALA A 87 4.56 -12.73 31.60
C ALA A 87 4.05 -12.47 30.20
N TYR A 88 2.79 -12.06 30.09
CA TYR A 88 2.15 -11.83 28.82
C TYR A 88 1.66 -10.39 28.74
N ASP A 89 2.00 -9.69 27.65
CA ASP A 89 1.42 -8.38 27.35
C ASP A 89 0.06 -8.63 26.67
N PRO A 90 -1.06 -8.09 27.19
CA PRO A 90 -2.35 -8.19 26.49
C PRO A 90 -2.32 -7.64 25.05
N ARG A 91 -1.32 -6.82 24.70
CA ARG A 91 -1.06 -6.34 23.32
C ARG A 91 -0.38 -7.37 22.43
N ASP A 92 0.28 -8.37 23.03
CA ASP A 92 0.90 -9.50 22.34
C ASP A 92 -0.12 -10.63 22.05
N LEU A 93 -1.42 -10.41 22.30
CA LEU A 93 -2.52 -11.18 21.70
C LEU A 93 -2.59 -10.82 20.22
N THR A 94 -1.60 -11.30 19.49
CA THR A 94 -1.81 -11.65 18.08
C THR A 94 -3.06 -12.53 18.07
N ASP A 95 -4.09 -12.08 17.36
CA ASP A 95 -5.31 -12.86 17.25
C ASP A 95 -4.86 -14.12 16.50
N GLU A 96 -4.99 -15.32 17.07
CA GLU A 96 -4.56 -16.56 16.40
C GLU A 96 -5.23 -16.73 15.03
N ARG A 97 -6.29 -15.96 14.77
CA ARG A 97 -6.94 -15.79 13.48
C ARG A 97 -6.11 -14.98 12.48
N GLU A 98 -5.49 -13.88 12.90
CA GLU A 98 -4.69 -13.00 12.03
C GLU A 98 -3.26 -13.51 11.76
N VAL A 99 -2.77 -14.41 12.62
CA VAL A 99 -1.44 -15.02 12.45
C VAL A 99 -1.43 -15.90 11.20
N GLY A 100 -0.61 -15.51 10.23
CA GLY A 100 -0.45 -16.23 8.96
C GLY A 100 -1.46 -15.86 7.87
N GLU A 101 -2.46 -15.01 8.14
CA GLU A 101 -3.39 -14.53 7.11
C GLU A 101 -2.79 -13.42 6.23
N ASN A 102 -1.88 -12.63 6.78
CA ASN A 102 -1.27 -11.51 6.07
C ASN A 102 0.10 -11.90 5.47
N PRO A 103 0.43 -11.44 4.25
CA PRO A 103 1.74 -11.67 3.66
C PRO A 103 2.84 -10.98 4.48
N ARG A 104 4.08 -11.45 4.32
CA ARG A 104 5.24 -10.89 5.03
C ARG A 104 5.53 -9.45 4.60
N LEU A 105 5.27 -9.15 3.34
CA LEU A 105 5.40 -7.81 2.77
C LEU A 105 4.03 -7.14 2.70
N THR A 106 4.01 -5.87 3.11
CA THR A 106 2.88 -4.98 2.83
C THR A 106 2.86 -4.62 1.35
N LEU A 107 1.69 -4.23 0.84
CA LEU A 107 1.55 -3.73 -0.52
C LEU A 107 2.51 -2.56 -0.82
N MET A 108 2.71 -1.66 0.14
CA MET A 108 3.68 -0.55 0.01
C MET A 108 5.11 -1.04 -0.23
N GLU A 109 5.53 -2.10 0.46
CA GLU A 109 6.85 -2.68 0.31
C GLU A 109 7.01 -3.42 -1.01
N GLU A 110 5.99 -4.13 -1.49
CA GLU A 110 6.01 -4.78 -2.80
C GLU A 110 6.16 -3.75 -3.93
N ILE A 111 5.43 -2.63 -3.86
CA ILE A 111 5.55 -1.50 -4.80
C ILE A 111 6.94 -0.87 -4.75
N LEU A 112 7.49 -0.67 -3.54
CA LEU A 112 8.84 -0.15 -3.37
C LEU A 112 9.90 -1.09 -3.98
N LEU A 113 9.74 -2.40 -3.82
CA LEU A 113 10.66 -3.41 -4.38
C LEU A 113 10.64 -3.43 -5.91
N LEU A 114 9.47 -3.26 -6.54
CA LEU A 114 9.37 -3.14 -8.00
C LEU A 114 10.13 -1.93 -8.54
N GLY A 115 10.10 -0.81 -7.83
CA GLY A 115 10.83 0.40 -8.21
C GLY A 115 12.32 0.39 -7.86
N LEU A 116 12.81 -0.55 -7.03
CA LEU A 116 14.17 -0.56 -6.50
C LEU A 116 15.16 -1.22 -7.45
N LYS A 117 16.34 -0.61 -7.65
CA LYS A 117 17.44 -1.22 -8.39
C LYS A 117 18.23 -2.19 -7.52
N ASP A 118 18.39 -3.43 -7.98
CA ASP A 118 18.85 -4.57 -7.18
C ASP A 118 20.20 -4.33 -6.49
N ARG A 119 21.21 -3.89 -7.26
CA ARG A 119 22.57 -3.69 -6.77
C ARG A 119 22.79 -2.34 -6.12
N GLN A 120 22.00 -1.35 -6.51
CA GLN A 120 22.23 0.02 -6.09
C GLN A 120 21.48 0.37 -4.80
N GLY A 121 20.36 -0.30 -4.52
CA GLY A 121 19.61 -0.08 -3.29
C GLY A 121 18.89 1.27 -3.22
N TYR A 122 18.70 1.92 -4.36
CA TYR A 122 17.88 3.10 -4.51
C TYR A 122 16.85 2.88 -5.61
N LEU A 123 15.74 3.61 -5.50
CA LEU A 123 14.68 3.60 -6.50
C LEU A 123 15.16 4.15 -7.83
N SER A 124 14.75 3.53 -8.95
CA SER A 124 15.02 4.04 -10.29
C SER A 124 14.57 5.50 -10.43
N PHE A 125 13.41 5.83 -9.86
CA PHE A 125 12.88 7.18 -9.77
C PHE A 125 11.92 7.27 -8.58
N TRP A 126 12.04 8.31 -7.74
CA TRP A 126 11.04 8.64 -6.72
C TRP A 126 10.35 9.93 -7.17
N ASN A 127 9.06 9.84 -7.45
CA ASN A 127 8.23 10.94 -7.92
C ASN A 127 6.95 11.04 -7.10
N ASP A 128 6.12 12.01 -7.45
CA ASP A 128 4.85 12.25 -6.78
C ASP A 128 3.86 11.10 -7.04
N ASN A 129 3.95 10.40 -8.18
CA ASN A 129 3.09 9.25 -8.49
C ASN A 129 3.30 8.08 -7.52
N ILE A 130 4.54 7.61 -7.34
CA ILE A 130 4.82 6.54 -6.37
C ILE A 130 4.52 7.03 -4.94
N SER A 131 4.86 8.28 -4.63
CA SER A 131 4.59 8.87 -3.32
C SER A 131 3.09 8.84 -2.99
N TYR A 132 2.24 9.32 -3.89
CA TYR A 132 0.79 9.37 -3.74
C TYR A 132 0.17 7.97 -3.75
N THR A 133 0.61 7.11 -4.66
CA THR A 133 0.13 5.71 -4.76
C THR A 133 0.41 4.92 -3.48
N LEU A 134 1.55 5.14 -2.81
CA LEU A 134 1.86 4.48 -1.55
C LEU A 134 0.86 4.84 -0.43
N ARG A 135 0.23 6.03 -0.47
CA ARG A 135 -0.84 6.40 0.48
C ARG A 135 -2.14 5.67 0.15
N GLY A 136 -2.44 5.48 -1.13
CA GLY A 136 -3.50 4.57 -1.56
C GLY A 136 -3.25 3.14 -1.07
N CYS A 137 -2.03 2.64 -1.24
CA CYS A 137 -1.63 1.31 -0.77
C CYS A 137 -1.83 1.14 0.75
N ILE A 138 -1.60 2.19 1.56
CA ILE A 138 -1.86 2.17 3.01
C ILE A 138 -3.35 1.92 3.29
N LEU A 139 -4.26 2.61 2.58
CA LEU A 139 -5.70 2.40 2.77
C LEU A 139 -6.13 1.01 2.28
N ILE A 140 -5.61 0.55 1.14
CA ILE A 140 -5.88 -0.81 0.63
C ILE A 140 -5.40 -1.86 1.64
N GLU A 141 -4.19 -1.72 2.16
CA GLU A 141 -3.62 -2.67 3.13
C GLU A 141 -4.40 -2.66 4.46
N LEU A 142 -4.84 -1.49 4.95
CA LEU A 142 -5.73 -1.40 6.12
C LEU A 142 -7.09 -2.05 5.86
N ALA A 143 -7.65 -1.92 4.66
CA ALA A 143 -8.88 -2.59 4.26
C ALA A 143 -8.67 -4.11 4.25
N LEU A 144 -7.65 -4.60 3.55
CA LEU A 144 -7.30 -6.04 3.48
C LEU A 144 -6.99 -6.66 4.86
N ARG A 145 -6.56 -5.86 5.84
CA ARG A 145 -6.35 -6.25 7.24
C ARG A 145 -7.59 -6.07 8.13
N ARG A 146 -8.75 -5.76 7.54
CA ARG A 146 -10.04 -5.56 8.23
C ARG A 146 -9.99 -4.47 9.30
N ARG A 147 -9.20 -3.42 9.07
CA ARG A 147 -9.11 -2.25 9.97
C ARG A 147 -10.06 -1.13 9.56
N ILE A 148 -10.31 -0.98 8.26
CA ILE A 148 -11.18 0.06 7.72
C ILE A 148 -12.17 -0.50 6.68
N ALA A 149 -13.32 0.15 6.56
CA ALA A 149 -14.32 -0.15 5.54
C ALA A 149 -15.11 1.11 5.17
N ILE A 150 -15.80 1.11 4.04
CA ILE A 150 -16.74 2.19 3.71
C ILE A 150 -17.89 2.21 4.72
N THR A 151 -18.29 3.41 5.13
CA THR A 151 -19.39 3.60 6.07
C THR A 151 -20.67 2.94 5.57
N LYS A 152 -21.36 2.19 6.45
CA LYS A 152 -22.59 1.46 6.13
C LYS A 152 -23.83 2.35 6.03
N ASP A 153 -23.72 3.47 5.31
CA ASP A 153 -24.80 4.41 5.03
C ASP A 153 -25.39 4.18 3.62
N PRO A 154 -26.70 3.94 3.48
CA PRO A 154 -27.36 3.88 2.18
C PRO A 154 -27.19 5.14 1.31
N MET A 155 -27.08 6.33 1.93
CA MET A 155 -26.91 7.60 1.21
C MET A 155 -25.57 7.75 0.52
N ARG A 156 -24.56 6.94 0.89
CA ARG A 156 -23.22 6.96 0.26
C ARG A 156 -23.26 6.79 -1.26
N LYS A 157 -24.27 6.06 -1.78
CA LYS A 157 -24.45 5.81 -3.21
C LYS A 157 -24.73 7.07 -4.03
N ARG A 158 -25.13 8.18 -3.37
CA ARG A 158 -25.28 9.50 -4.01
C ARG A 158 -23.94 10.16 -4.36
N TYR A 159 -22.86 9.74 -3.70
CA TYR A 159 -21.52 10.27 -3.90
C TYR A 159 -20.73 9.38 -4.87
N GLY A 160 -19.81 10.01 -5.60
CA GLY A 160 -18.80 9.30 -6.39
C GLY A 160 -18.01 8.35 -5.50
N LEU A 161 -17.45 7.29 -6.09
CA LEU A 161 -16.83 6.20 -5.34
C LEU A 161 -15.68 6.69 -4.43
N SER A 162 -14.81 7.55 -4.95
CA SER A 162 -13.70 8.18 -4.21
C SER A 162 -14.16 9.10 -3.07
N GLU A 163 -15.36 9.67 -3.18
CA GLU A 163 -15.95 10.59 -2.21
C GLU A 163 -16.72 9.87 -1.08
N ARG A 164 -16.79 8.54 -1.12
CA ARG A 164 -17.44 7.77 -0.05
C ARG A 164 -16.58 7.80 1.20
N VAL A 165 -17.27 7.93 2.34
CA VAL A 165 -16.65 8.08 3.66
C VAL A 165 -16.17 6.73 4.18
N VAL A 166 -14.90 6.67 4.58
CA VAL A 166 -14.28 5.49 5.21
C VAL A 166 -14.33 5.62 6.73
N GLU A 167 -14.58 4.50 7.41
CA GLU A 167 -14.59 4.40 8.87
C GLU A 167 -13.63 3.31 9.37
N VAL A 168 -13.11 3.51 10.57
CA VAL A 168 -12.30 2.51 11.27
C VAL A 168 -13.23 1.49 11.91
N ILE A 169 -13.16 0.23 11.46
CA ILE A 169 -13.94 -0.89 12.00
C ILE A 169 -13.21 -1.60 13.14
N ASP A 170 -11.88 -1.65 13.08
CA ASP A 170 -11.02 -2.17 14.14
C ASP A 170 -9.76 -1.30 14.28
N GLY A 171 -9.48 -0.89 15.51
CA GLY A 171 -8.35 -0.03 15.85
C GLY A 171 -7.13 -0.78 16.39
N LYS A 172 -7.09 -2.11 16.27
CA LYS A 172 -5.94 -2.93 16.67
C LYS A 172 -4.72 -2.60 15.80
N MET A 173 -3.57 -2.44 16.44
CA MET A 173 -2.31 -2.17 15.75
C MET A 173 -1.91 -3.37 14.89
N THR A 174 -1.34 -3.08 13.73
CA THR A 174 -0.90 -4.04 12.70
C THR A 174 0.55 -4.45 12.87
N GLY A 175 1.34 -3.69 13.65
CA GLY A 175 2.80 -3.87 13.77
C GLY A 175 3.60 -3.15 12.68
N GLU A 176 2.93 -2.62 11.66
CA GLU A 176 3.55 -1.86 10.57
C GLU A 176 3.43 -0.36 10.86
N VAL A 177 4.57 0.32 11.03
CA VAL A 177 4.61 1.68 11.58
C VAL A 177 3.76 2.68 10.78
N LEU A 178 3.73 2.57 9.45
CA LEU A 178 2.95 3.48 8.59
C LEU A 178 1.45 3.19 8.65
N LEU A 179 1.05 1.92 8.71
CA LEU A 179 -0.35 1.53 8.85
C LEU A 179 -0.89 1.97 10.21
N ASP A 180 -0.10 1.78 11.27
CA ASP A 180 -0.48 2.12 12.65
C ASP A 180 -0.59 3.64 12.86
N GLU A 181 0.29 4.41 12.24
CA GLU A 181 0.21 5.88 12.25
C GLU A 181 -1.05 6.37 11.51
N ALA A 182 -1.31 5.85 10.32
CA ALA A 182 -2.53 6.17 9.56
C ALA A 182 -3.79 5.76 10.34
N LEU A 183 -3.83 4.54 10.89
CA LEU A 183 -4.96 4.04 11.65
C LEU A 183 -5.24 4.89 12.89
N LYS A 184 -4.19 5.29 13.62
CA LYS A 184 -4.30 6.18 14.79
C LYS A 184 -4.84 7.55 14.39
N MET A 185 -4.38 8.10 13.27
CA MET A 185 -4.85 9.36 12.72
C MET A 185 -6.33 9.26 12.33
N MET A 186 -6.72 8.22 11.60
CA MET A 186 -8.12 7.96 11.20
C MET A 186 -9.05 7.82 12.40
N LYS A 187 -8.62 7.12 13.44
CA LYS A 187 -9.41 6.93 14.66
C LYS A 187 -9.63 8.22 15.47
N ALA A 188 -8.67 9.14 15.43
CA ALA A 188 -8.71 10.39 16.19
C ALA A 188 -9.38 11.55 15.45
N SER A 189 -9.77 11.34 14.19
CA SER A 189 -10.24 12.39 13.29
C SER A 189 -11.72 12.22 12.97
N ASP A 190 -12.32 13.29 12.45
CA ASP A 190 -13.64 13.20 11.83
C ASP A 190 -13.62 12.26 10.61
N ARG A 191 -14.78 11.67 10.32
CA ARG A 191 -14.97 10.79 9.17
C ARG A 191 -14.77 11.58 7.87
N MET A 192 -13.95 11.05 6.97
CA MET A 192 -13.57 11.69 5.70
C MET A 192 -13.68 10.72 4.53
N SER A 193 -13.72 11.26 3.31
CA SER A 193 -13.74 10.44 2.10
C SER A 193 -12.40 9.74 1.85
N VAL A 194 -12.42 8.69 1.01
CA VAL A 194 -11.22 7.98 0.60
C VAL A 194 -10.23 8.93 -0.08
N ALA A 195 -10.69 9.75 -1.04
CA ALA A 195 -9.86 10.75 -1.71
C ALA A 195 -9.19 11.70 -0.71
N GLN A 196 -9.97 12.25 0.24
CA GLN A 196 -9.45 13.14 1.26
C GLN A 196 -8.35 12.50 2.11
N TRP A 197 -8.48 11.22 2.48
CA TRP A 197 -7.44 10.53 3.24
C TRP A 197 -6.14 10.38 2.45
N VAL A 198 -6.22 10.04 1.16
CA VAL A 198 -5.04 9.95 0.30
C VAL A 198 -4.36 11.32 0.17
N ASP A 199 -5.13 12.38 -0.12
CA ASP A 199 -4.60 13.75 -0.24
C ASP A 199 -3.94 14.24 1.06
N LEU A 200 -4.60 14.02 2.20
CA LEU A 200 -4.10 14.42 3.51
C LEU A 200 -2.79 13.72 3.87
N MET A 201 -2.71 12.40 3.65
CA MET A 201 -1.51 11.61 3.96
C MET A 201 -0.36 11.90 2.99
N SER A 202 -0.67 12.35 1.77
CA SER A 202 0.31 12.77 0.76
C SER A 202 0.79 14.21 1.00
N GLY A 203 -0.03 15.05 1.61
CA GLY A 203 0.24 16.47 1.83
C GLY A 203 -0.27 17.37 0.70
N GLU A 204 -1.17 16.87 -0.15
CA GLU A 204 -1.79 17.59 -1.27
C GLU A 204 -2.95 18.50 -0.82
N THR A 205 -3.23 18.56 0.49
CA THR A 205 -4.31 19.38 1.04
C THR A 205 -3.91 20.84 1.21
N TRP A 206 -4.86 21.74 0.94
CA TRP A 206 -4.76 23.16 1.30
C TRP A 206 -5.29 23.48 2.72
N ASN A 207 -5.80 22.47 3.45
CA ASN A 207 -6.35 22.68 4.78
C ASN A 207 -5.26 22.79 5.86
N VAL A 208 -4.94 24.02 6.26
CA VAL A 208 -3.92 24.33 7.27
C VAL A 208 -4.15 23.60 8.60
N MET A 209 -5.41 23.39 9.01
CA MET A 209 -5.71 22.68 10.26
C MET A 209 -5.39 21.18 10.19
N LYS A 210 -5.24 20.63 8.98
CA LYS A 210 -4.93 19.21 8.74
C LYS A 210 -3.53 19.00 8.15
N ILE A 211 -2.66 20.03 8.17
CA ILE A 211 -1.28 19.93 7.67
C ILE A 211 -0.45 18.85 8.39
N GLY A 212 -0.82 18.52 9.63
CA GLY A 212 -0.16 17.47 10.42
C GLY A 212 -0.48 16.04 9.99
N TYR A 213 -1.36 15.85 9.00
CA TYR A 213 -1.82 14.52 8.57
C TYR A 213 -0.90 13.89 7.53
N GLN A 214 0.06 14.65 6.99
CA GLN A 214 1.02 14.14 6.02
C GLN A 214 1.95 13.10 6.67
N LEU A 215 2.01 11.91 6.08
CA LEU A 215 2.96 10.88 6.48
C LEU A 215 4.36 11.28 6.00
N LYS A 216 5.29 11.36 6.94
CA LYS A 216 6.68 11.80 6.69
C LYS A 216 7.64 10.63 6.59
N GLN A 217 8.70 10.82 5.81
CA GLN A 217 9.81 9.86 5.67
C GLN A 217 9.34 8.47 5.25
N VAL A 218 8.32 8.41 4.38
CA VAL A 218 7.67 7.14 3.97
C VAL A 218 8.68 6.22 3.31
N ARG A 219 9.51 6.75 2.40
CA ARG A 219 10.55 5.98 1.70
C ARG A 219 11.55 5.36 2.67
N GLU A 220 12.08 6.15 3.59
CA GLU A 220 13.11 5.73 4.55
C GLU A 220 12.54 4.69 5.52
N ARG A 221 11.29 4.87 5.95
CA ARG A 221 10.61 3.93 6.86
C ARG A 221 10.28 2.61 6.19
N LEU A 222 9.85 2.62 4.93
CA LEU A 222 9.65 1.39 4.15
C LEU A 222 10.99 0.67 3.89
N ALA A 223 12.05 1.40 3.54
CA ALA A 223 13.38 0.82 3.38
C ALA A 223 13.87 0.19 4.69
N LYS A 224 13.65 0.87 5.83
CA LYS A 224 13.95 0.31 7.15
C LYS A 224 13.14 -0.96 7.43
N GLY A 225 11.84 -0.98 7.12
CA GLY A 225 11.00 -2.17 7.26
C GLY A 225 11.55 -3.36 6.46
N LEU A 226 11.94 -3.13 5.21
CA LEU A 226 12.56 -4.16 4.37
C LEU A 226 13.94 -4.64 4.87
N VAL A 227 14.72 -3.76 5.52
CA VAL A 227 15.99 -4.15 6.18
C VAL A 227 15.71 -5.00 7.42
N ASP A 228 14.75 -4.58 8.26
CA ASP A 228 14.38 -5.32 9.47
C ASP A 228 13.79 -6.69 9.12
N LYS A 229 13.10 -6.79 7.97
CA LYS A 229 12.64 -8.05 7.37
C LYS A 229 13.75 -8.84 6.68
N GLY A 230 14.98 -8.33 6.55
CA GLY A 230 16.11 -9.04 5.93
C GLY A 230 16.06 -9.17 4.40
N ILE A 231 15.18 -8.42 3.74
CA ILE A 231 15.08 -8.37 2.26
C ILE A 231 16.13 -7.43 1.70
N LEU A 232 16.36 -6.29 2.36
CA LEU A 232 17.46 -5.39 2.06
C LEU A 232 18.57 -5.58 3.09
N ARG A 233 19.81 -5.32 2.67
CA ARG A 233 20.95 -5.19 3.59
C ARG A 233 21.39 -3.73 3.61
N THR A 234 22.01 -3.32 4.71
CA THR A 234 22.59 -1.97 4.80
C THR A 234 24.05 -2.01 4.38
N GLU A 235 24.39 -1.27 3.33
CA GLU A 235 25.75 -1.05 2.88
C GLU A 235 26.14 0.41 3.01
N LYS A 236 27.34 0.66 3.53
CA LYS A 236 27.94 1.98 3.56
C LYS A 236 28.73 2.20 2.26
N ARG A 237 28.27 3.12 1.41
CA ARG A 237 29.02 3.57 0.22
C ARG A 237 29.79 4.84 0.53
N ASN A 238 31.09 4.78 0.36
CA ASN A 238 31.97 5.93 0.58
C ASN A 238 32.03 6.74 -0.72
N PHE A 239 31.62 7.99 -0.67
CA PHE A 239 31.84 8.98 -1.71
C PHE A 239 33.05 9.84 -1.30
N LEU A 240 33.63 10.57 -2.25
CA LEU A 240 34.84 11.38 -2.01
C LEU A 240 34.71 12.36 -0.84
N LEU A 241 33.48 12.84 -0.56
CA LEU A 241 33.22 13.88 0.44
C LEU A 241 32.30 13.44 1.59
N PHE A 242 31.65 12.28 1.50
CA PHE A 242 30.70 11.80 2.51
C PHE A 242 30.43 10.31 2.33
N ASP A 243 29.86 9.70 3.36
CA ASP A 243 29.39 8.33 3.29
C ASP A 243 27.87 8.30 3.19
N MET A 244 27.33 7.42 2.34
CA MET A 244 25.90 7.25 2.14
C MET A 244 25.51 5.82 2.52
N ALA A 245 24.51 5.70 3.39
CA ALA A 245 23.85 4.42 3.60
C ALA A 245 23.03 4.07 2.34
N THR A 246 23.23 2.86 1.83
CA THR A 246 22.49 2.30 0.71
C THR A 246 21.89 0.96 1.11
N HIS A 247 20.77 0.60 0.49
CA HIS A 247 19.99 -0.57 0.90
C HIS A 247 19.79 -1.54 -0.28
N PRO A 248 20.86 -2.19 -0.80
CA PRO A 248 20.71 -3.16 -1.90
C PRO A 248 19.96 -4.42 -1.46
N LEU A 249 19.40 -5.14 -2.43
CA LEU A 249 18.72 -6.42 -2.18
C LEU A 249 19.70 -7.45 -1.61
N ASN A 250 19.33 -8.05 -0.49
CA ASN A 250 20.07 -9.16 0.12
C ASN A 250 19.94 -10.44 -0.73
N ASP A 251 18.72 -10.75 -1.16
CA ASP A 251 18.38 -11.85 -2.06
C ASP A 251 17.32 -11.38 -3.07
N THR A 252 17.42 -11.86 -4.32
CA THR A 252 16.46 -11.51 -5.37
C THR A 252 15.18 -12.33 -5.28
N SER A 253 15.18 -13.48 -4.59
CA SER A 253 14.02 -14.40 -4.54
C SER A 253 12.70 -13.73 -4.18
N CYS A 254 12.74 -12.77 -3.24
CA CYS A 254 11.57 -12.01 -2.81
C CYS A 254 11.08 -11.07 -3.91
N LYS A 255 11.99 -10.34 -4.57
CA LYS A 255 11.62 -9.47 -5.69
C LYS A 255 11.14 -10.29 -6.90
N ASP A 256 11.77 -11.42 -7.18
CA ASP A 256 11.37 -12.37 -8.22
C ASP A 256 9.98 -12.96 -7.94
N ALA A 257 9.58 -13.13 -6.68
CA ALA A 257 8.22 -13.53 -6.31
C ALA A 257 7.19 -12.43 -6.61
N VAL A 258 7.50 -11.17 -6.26
CA VAL A 258 6.65 -10.01 -6.59
C VAL A 258 6.49 -9.86 -8.11
N LEU A 259 7.59 -9.96 -8.86
CA LEU A 259 7.59 -9.94 -10.32
C LEU A 259 6.72 -11.06 -10.91
N ARG A 260 6.85 -12.29 -10.41
CA ARG A 260 6.01 -13.42 -10.85
C ARG A 260 4.53 -13.20 -10.60
N ARG A 261 4.12 -12.55 -9.50
CA ARG A 261 2.70 -12.22 -9.25
C ARG A 261 2.14 -11.32 -10.34
N VAL A 262 2.84 -10.23 -10.64
CA VAL A 262 2.48 -9.26 -11.68
C VAL A 262 2.42 -9.93 -13.05
N LEU A 263 3.47 -10.67 -13.41
CA LEU A 263 3.54 -11.36 -14.71
C LEU A 263 2.49 -12.46 -14.86
N THR A 264 2.13 -13.16 -13.78
CA THR A 264 1.06 -14.18 -13.84
C THR A 264 -0.28 -13.56 -14.28
N LEU A 265 -0.57 -12.31 -13.88
CA LEU A 265 -1.77 -11.61 -14.30
C LEU A 265 -1.69 -11.06 -15.73
N LEU A 266 -0.50 -10.66 -16.18
CA LEU A 266 -0.33 -9.99 -17.48
C LEU A 266 0.03 -10.91 -18.63
N THR A 267 0.86 -11.93 -18.39
CA THR A 267 1.55 -12.70 -19.44
C THR A 267 1.25 -14.21 -19.40
N SER A 268 0.35 -14.68 -18.53
CA SER A 268 -0.03 -16.09 -18.48
C SER A 268 -0.70 -16.54 -19.78
N ASN A 269 -0.27 -17.67 -20.36
CA ASN A 269 -0.95 -18.27 -21.52
C ASN A 269 -2.37 -18.79 -21.20
N SER A 270 -2.75 -18.80 -19.92
CA SER A 270 -4.09 -19.13 -19.48
C SER A 270 -4.80 -17.89 -18.97
N SER A 271 -6.04 -17.71 -19.41
CA SER A 271 -6.97 -16.67 -18.96
C SER A 271 -7.58 -16.97 -17.58
N SER A 272 -7.35 -18.17 -17.04
CA SER A 272 -7.84 -18.59 -15.73
C SER A 272 -6.98 -18.06 -14.59
N VAL A 273 -7.62 -17.86 -13.43
CA VAL A 273 -6.98 -17.33 -12.23
C VAL A 273 -7.02 -18.40 -11.13
N HIS A 274 -5.84 -18.86 -10.73
CA HIS A 274 -5.69 -19.84 -9.66
C HIS A 274 -5.11 -19.16 -8.42
N ALA A 275 -5.90 -18.99 -7.35
CA ALA A 275 -5.47 -18.28 -6.14
C ALA A 275 -4.17 -18.84 -5.53
N ASP A 276 -3.93 -20.15 -5.66
CA ASP A 276 -2.72 -20.81 -5.15
C ASP A 276 -1.43 -20.41 -5.88
N THR A 277 -1.49 -19.71 -7.03
CA THR A 277 -0.30 -19.22 -7.73
C THR A 277 0.35 -18.03 -7.02
N PHE A 278 -0.43 -17.28 -6.25
CA PHE A 278 -0.01 -16.05 -5.57
C PHE A 278 0.41 -16.32 -4.12
N TYR A 279 1.43 -15.59 -3.65
CA TYR A 279 1.94 -15.65 -2.27
C TYR A 279 2.33 -17.06 -1.78
N LYS A 280 2.86 -17.92 -2.68
CA LYS A 280 3.31 -19.28 -2.35
C LYS A 280 4.45 -19.30 -1.33
N GLU A 281 5.33 -18.31 -1.41
CA GLU A 281 6.49 -18.18 -0.53
C GLU A 281 6.12 -17.75 0.89
N ASP A 282 4.97 -17.12 1.05
CA ASP A 282 4.45 -16.62 2.33
C ASP A 282 3.50 -17.63 3.00
N ALA A 283 3.29 -18.80 2.40
CA ALA A 283 2.66 -19.93 3.07
C ALA A 283 3.62 -20.45 4.16
N ALA A 284 3.66 -19.77 5.30
CA ALA A 284 4.49 -20.11 6.45
C ALA A 284 4.12 -21.50 7.02
N GLY A 285 5.05 -22.09 7.78
CA GLY A 285 5.05 -23.48 8.25
C GLY A 285 3.82 -24.00 9.02
N ASP A 286 2.87 -23.13 9.36
CA ASP A 286 1.57 -23.50 9.95
C ASP A 286 0.54 -23.96 8.90
N GLY A 287 0.88 -23.90 7.61
CA GLY A 287 0.07 -24.46 6.51
C GLY A 287 -1.17 -23.65 6.14
N ARG A 288 -1.42 -22.50 6.79
CA ARG A 288 -2.54 -21.62 6.44
C ARG A 288 -2.19 -20.74 5.23
N PRO A 289 -3.07 -20.65 4.23
CA PRO A 289 -2.88 -19.77 3.09
C PRO A 289 -3.04 -18.29 3.48
N VAL A 290 -2.22 -17.41 2.90
CA VAL A 290 -2.47 -15.95 2.91
C VAL A 290 -3.91 -15.68 2.46
N ALA A 291 -4.62 -14.78 3.14
CA ALA A 291 -5.98 -14.38 2.81
C ALA A 291 -6.00 -13.40 1.62
N LEU A 292 -7.08 -13.43 0.84
CA LEU A 292 -7.36 -12.48 -0.24
C LEU A 292 -6.25 -12.41 -1.31
N ARG A 293 -5.68 -13.56 -1.68
CA ARG A 293 -4.50 -13.64 -2.55
C ARG A 293 -4.72 -13.02 -3.92
N VAL A 294 -5.91 -13.22 -4.50
CA VAL A 294 -6.24 -12.69 -5.83
C VAL A 294 -6.48 -11.20 -5.74
N THR A 295 -7.23 -10.74 -4.74
CA THR A 295 -7.43 -9.30 -4.48
C THR A 295 -6.10 -8.58 -4.25
N ARG A 296 -5.19 -9.15 -3.44
CA ARG A 296 -3.86 -8.61 -3.20
C ARG A 296 -3.01 -8.52 -4.46
N ALA A 297 -2.99 -9.58 -5.28
CA ALA A 297 -2.26 -9.59 -6.53
C ALA A 297 -2.80 -8.56 -7.55
N LEU A 298 -4.13 -8.40 -7.61
CA LEU A 298 -4.77 -7.35 -8.41
C LEU A 298 -4.38 -5.95 -7.91
N CYS A 299 -4.48 -5.69 -6.60
CA CYS A 299 -4.09 -4.41 -6.02
C CYS A 299 -2.61 -4.11 -6.27
N LEU A 300 -1.73 -5.10 -6.17
CA LEU A 300 -0.30 -4.98 -6.52
C LEU A 300 -0.13 -4.55 -7.98
N LEU A 301 -0.81 -5.21 -8.91
CA LEU A 301 -0.75 -4.84 -10.33
C LEU A 301 -1.23 -3.41 -10.57
N CYS A 302 -2.45 -3.09 -10.14
CA CYS A 302 -3.05 -1.76 -10.32
C CYS A 302 -2.22 -0.65 -9.68
N CYS A 303 -1.74 -0.85 -8.44
CA CYS A 303 -0.88 0.13 -7.78
C CYS A 303 0.49 0.24 -8.46
N SER A 304 1.05 -0.86 -8.99
CA SER A 304 2.33 -0.79 -9.70
C SER A 304 2.24 -0.01 -11.01
N PHE A 305 1.07 -0.10 -11.68
CA PHE A 305 0.73 0.70 -12.85
C PHE A 305 0.62 2.18 -12.47
N SER A 306 -0.25 2.55 -11.52
CA SER A 306 -0.43 3.96 -11.09
C SER A 306 0.84 4.60 -10.49
N ALA A 307 1.70 3.82 -9.86
CA ALA A 307 2.98 4.30 -9.32
C ALA A 307 4.06 4.50 -10.40
N ASN A 308 3.79 4.18 -11.67
CA ASN A 308 4.76 4.16 -12.78
C ASN A 308 6.00 3.31 -12.48
N VAL A 309 5.81 2.16 -11.82
CA VAL A 309 6.90 1.21 -11.54
C VAL A 309 6.72 -0.14 -12.23
N LEU A 310 5.56 -0.39 -12.86
CA LEU A 310 5.25 -1.63 -13.59
C LEU A 310 6.26 -1.91 -14.71
N GLU A 311 6.73 -0.88 -15.42
CA GLU A 311 7.72 -1.01 -16.51
C GLU A 311 8.96 -1.82 -16.09
N ASN A 312 9.40 -1.64 -14.84
CA ASN A 312 10.56 -2.35 -14.31
C ASN A 312 10.37 -3.87 -14.31
N ALA A 313 9.13 -4.35 -14.22
CA ALA A 313 8.78 -5.76 -14.27
C ALA A 313 8.72 -6.33 -15.70
N LEU A 314 8.46 -5.47 -16.69
CA LEU A 314 8.20 -5.87 -18.07
C LEU A 314 9.42 -5.75 -19.00
N ASN A 315 10.55 -5.24 -18.49
CA ASN A 315 11.81 -5.03 -19.23
C ASN A 315 12.36 -6.25 -20.01
N HIS A 316 11.95 -7.47 -19.65
CA HIS A 316 12.42 -8.70 -20.29
C HIS A 316 11.49 -9.19 -21.42
N LEU A 317 10.34 -8.53 -21.62
CA LEU A 317 9.37 -8.86 -22.64
C LEU A 317 9.73 -8.22 -23.99
N SER A 318 9.16 -8.75 -25.08
CA SER A 318 9.23 -8.08 -26.38
C SER A 318 8.43 -6.77 -26.35
N TYR A 319 8.72 -5.86 -27.28
CA TYR A 319 8.01 -4.58 -27.40
C TYR A 319 6.47 -4.76 -27.48
N GLU A 320 6.02 -5.70 -28.30
CA GLU A 320 4.58 -5.98 -28.47
C GLU A 320 3.94 -6.58 -27.20
N ALA A 321 4.60 -7.54 -26.56
CA ALA A 321 4.11 -8.11 -25.30
C ALA A 321 4.11 -7.07 -24.18
N HIS A 322 5.04 -6.12 -24.21
CA HIS A 322 5.10 -5.00 -23.28
C HIS A 322 3.91 -4.05 -23.47
N GLU A 323 3.61 -3.59 -24.69
CA GLU A 323 2.43 -2.75 -24.96
C GLU A 323 1.12 -3.46 -24.59
N SER A 324 0.97 -4.74 -24.95
CA SER A 324 -0.20 -5.54 -24.60
C SER A 324 -0.37 -5.67 -23.07
N ALA A 325 0.72 -5.92 -22.34
CA ALA A 325 0.70 -5.99 -20.88
C ALA A 325 0.32 -4.64 -20.22
N PHE A 326 0.78 -3.53 -20.78
CA PHE A 326 0.41 -2.19 -20.32
C PHE A 326 -1.06 -1.89 -20.54
N GLN A 327 -1.57 -2.12 -21.75
CA GLN A 327 -3.00 -1.93 -22.05
C GLN A 327 -3.86 -2.79 -21.13
N LYS A 328 -3.45 -4.05 -20.89
CA LYS A 328 -4.17 -4.94 -19.99
C LYS A 328 -4.16 -4.44 -18.53
N ALA A 329 -3.05 -3.87 -18.06
CA ALA A 329 -2.99 -3.30 -16.71
C ALA A 329 -3.94 -2.10 -16.57
N ASP A 330 -4.03 -1.26 -17.62
CA ASP A 330 -4.95 -0.13 -17.70
C ASP A 330 -6.42 -0.59 -17.71
N ASP A 331 -6.77 -1.54 -18.58
CA ASP A 331 -8.11 -2.13 -18.66
C ASP A 331 -8.55 -2.74 -17.31
N LEU A 332 -7.63 -3.45 -16.63
CA LEU A 332 -7.88 -4.01 -15.30
C LEU A 332 -8.08 -2.92 -14.25
N LEU A 333 -7.27 -1.85 -14.28
CA LEU A 333 -7.45 -0.74 -13.36
C LEU A 333 -8.80 -0.06 -13.58
N GLU A 334 -9.18 0.25 -14.82
CA GLU A 334 -10.47 0.88 -15.14
C GLU A 334 -11.65 0.03 -14.65
N GLU A 335 -11.61 -1.28 -14.91
CA GLU A 335 -12.70 -2.20 -14.61
C GLU A 335 -12.87 -2.46 -13.10
N PHE A 336 -11.76 -2.57 -12.35
CA PHE A 336 -11.78 -2.83 -10.91
C PHE A 336 -11.80 -1.55 -10.04
N ALA A 337 -11.63 -0.37 -10.64
CA ALA A 337 -11.83 0.94 -10.01
C ALA A 337 -13.32 1.39 -9.94
N ASN A 338 -14.25 0.46 -10.16
CA ASN A 338 -15.70 0.66 -10.11
C ASN A 338 -16.36 -0.14 -8.98
N TRP A 339 -17.59 0.25 -8.60
CA TRP A 339 -18.38 -0.49 -7.62
C TRP A 339 -19.81 -0.78 -8.08
N PRO A 340 -20.26 -2.05 -8.13
CA PRO A 340 -19.49 -3.28 -7.87
C PRO A 340 -18.27 -3.44 -8.78
N MET A 341 -17.23 -4.13 -8.30
CA MET A 341 -16.01 -4.36 -9.08
C MET A 341 -16.32 -5.16 -10.34
N ALA A 342 -15.62 -4.82 -11.43
CA ALA A 342 -15.78 -5.44 -12.74
C ALA A 342 -17.23 -5.46 -13.27
N PRO A 343 -17.86 -4.28 -13.50
CA PRO A 343 -19.24 -4.19 -13.95
C PRO A 343 -19.48 -4.88 -15.31
N SER A 344 -18.49 -4.94 -16.21
CA SER A 344 -18.60 -5.56 -17.53
C SER A 344 -18.66 -7.10 -17.46
N SER A 345 -18.24 -7.70 -16.34
CA SER A 345 -18.23 -9.15 -16.15
C SER A 345 -19.63 -9.78 -16.07
N GLY A 346 -20.68 -8.98 -15.89
CA GLY A 346 -22.06 -9.44 -15.76
C GLY A 346 -22.35 -10.20 -14.45
N LEU A 347 -21.36 -10.33 -13.56
CA LEU A 347 -21.49 -10.99 -12.25
C LEU A 347 -22.22 -10.11 -11.22
N SER A 348 -22.31 -8.79 -11.48
CA SER A 348 -22.96 -7.80 -10.60
C SER A 348 -24.50 -7.89 -10.56
N GLY A 349 -25.10 -8.94 -11.13
CA GLY A 349 -26.54 -9.14 -11.25
C GLY A 349 -27.11 -10.24 -10.33
N GLY A 350 -27.06 -10.06 -9.01
CA GLY A 350 -27.64 -11.01 -8.05
C GLY A 350 -28.18 -10.34 -6.79
N GLY A 351 -29.40 -9.74 -6.85
CA GLY A 351 -30.09 -9.24 -5.65
C GLY A 351 -31.19 -8.19 -5.87
N VAL A 352 -32.38 -8.64 -6.28
CA VAL A 352 -33.74 -8.14 -5.98
C VAL A 352 -34.00 -6.61 -5.90
N GLY A 353 -34.59 -6.06 -6.97
CA GLY A 353 -35.79 -5.20 -6.89
C GLY A 353 -35.64 -3.68 -7.03
N GLY A 354 -36.02 -3.14 -8.21
CA GLY A 354 -36.60 -1.78 -8.27
C GLY A 354 -36.37 -0.94 -9.54
N GLY A 355 -37.13 -1.21 -10.61
CA GLY A 355 -37.65 -0.14 -11.49
C GLY A 355 -36.97 0.10 -12.85
N PRO A 356 -37.72 0.08 -13.97
CA PRO A 356 -37.22 0.37 -15.31
C PRO A 356 -37.25 1.88 -15.58
N GLY A 357 -36.23 2.42 -16.23
CA GLY A 357 -36.30 3.75 -16.83
C GLY A 357 -35.04 4.59 -16.67
N ALA A 358 -34.11 4.46 -17.61
CA ALA A 358 -33.39 5.59 -18.20
C ALA A 358 -32.57 5.04 -19.38
N GLY A 359 -33.12 5.21 -20.59
CA GLY A 359 -32.34 5.11 -21.81
C GLY A 359 -31.27 6.21 -21.79
N GLY A 360 -30.03 5.83 -21.56
CA GLY A 360 -28.84 6.64 -21.76
C GLY A 360 -28.19 6.24 -23.06
N VAL A 361 -28.18 7.16 -24.00
CA VAL A 361 -27.72 7.03 -25.37
C VAL A 361 -26.23 6.65 -25.42
N ALA A 362 -25.91 5.55 -26.10
CA ALA A 362 -24.55 5.25 -26.54
C ALA A 362 -24.23 6.14 -27.74
N THR A 363 -23.44 7.20 -27.54
CA THR A 363 -22.82 7.96 -28.64
C THR A 363 -21.40 7.48 -28.84
N SER A 364 -21.23 6.40 -29.61
CA SER A 364 -19.95 6.08 -30.26
C SER A 364 -20.11 6.29 -31.76
N PHE A 365 -19.64 7.44 -32.21
CA PHE A 365 -19.46 7.79 -33.61
C PHE A 365 -18.18 7.10 -34.11
N SER A 366 -18.33 6.06 -34.92
CA SER A 366 -17.25 5.59 -35.79
C SER A 366 -17.82 5.36 -37.18
N SER A 367 -17.36 6.18 -38.12
CA SER A 367 -17.73 6.22 -39.52
C SER A 367 -17.41 4.90 -40.23
N GLY A 368 -18.45 4.14 -40.59
CA GLY A 368 -18.36 2.99 -41.49
C GLY A 368 -18.98 3.30 -42.84
N GLY A 369 -18.15 3.63 -43.82
CA GLY A 369 -18.55 3.84 -45.21
C GLY A 369 -19.05 2.55 -45.86
N SER A 370 -20.18 2.68 -46.55
CA SER A 370 -20.91 1.66 -47.29
C SER A 370 -20.07 0.98 -48.38
N LYS A 371 -20.24 -0.35 -48.56
CA LYS A 371 -20.31 -0.98 -49.90
C LYS A 371 -20.87 -2.41 -49.90
N SER A 372 -22.01 -2.50 -50.58
CA SER A 372 -22.64 -3.58 -51.36
C SER A 372 -22.31 -5.06 -51.13
N LYS A 373 -23.37 -5.83 -50.83
CA LYS A 373 -23.56 -7.24 -51.16
C LYS A 373 -23.35 -7.50 -52.66
N ALA A 374 -22.68 -8.59 -52.99
CA ALA A 374 -22.88 -9.34 -54.23
C ALA A 374 -22.65 -10.84 -53.96
N ASN A 375 -23.52 -11.65 -54.55
CA ASN A 375 -23.69 -13.09 -54.36
C ASN A 375 -22.82 -13.86 -55.38
N GLY A 376 -22.35 -15.06 -55.04
CA GLY A 376 -22.02 -16.07 -56.06
C GLY A 376 -20.82 -16.99 -55.81
N GLY A 377 -21.10 -18.30 -55.80
CA GLY A 377 -20.31 -19.28 -56.55
C GLY A 377 -19.30 -20.12 -55.78
N ALA A 378 -19.67 -21.37 -55.51
CA ALA A 378 -18.77 -22.45 -55.09
C ALA A 378 -17.69 -22.75 -56.14
N ARG A 379 -16.44 -23.00 -55.70
CA ARG A 379 -15.46 -23.85 -56.39
C ARG A 379 -14.60 -24.62 -55.37
N ILE A 380 -14.47 -25.91 -55.65
CA ILE A 380 -13.67 -26.94 -54.96
C ILE A 380 -12.26 -26.95 -55.57
N GLY A 381 -11.24 -27.18 -54.75
CA GLY A 381 -9.85 -27.50 -55.15
C GLY A 381 -8.89 -27.18 -54.00
N GLU A 382 -8.58 -28.11 -53.09
CA GLU A 382 -7.51 -29.12 -53.17
C GLU A 382 -6.19 -28.64 -52.53
N GLY A 383 -5.82 -29.29 -51.41
CA GLY A 383 -4.42 -29.48 -50.99
C GLY A 383 -3.80 -28.48 -50.01
N SER A 384 -3.79 -28.82 -48.72
CA SER A 384 -2.57 -29.11 -47.95
C SER A 384 -2.76 -28.81 -46.47
N MET A 385 -2.64 -29.86 -45.65
CA MET A 385 -2.66 -29.78 -44.20
C MET A 385 -1.34 -29.20 -43.70
N LEU A 386 -1.37 -27.96 -43.23
CA LEU A 386 -0.57 -27.53 -42.09
C LEU A 386 -1.52 -26.73 -41.21
N GLY A 387 -1.79 -27.27 -40.02
CA GLY A 387 -2.61 -26.59 -39.04
C GLY A 387 -1.93 -25.31 -38.60
N GLU A 388 -2.30 -24.20 -39.23
CA GLU A 388 -2.28 -22.89 -38.60
C GLU A 388 -3.21 -22.98 -37.38
N ARG A 389 -2.62 -23.36 -36.24
CA ARG A 389 -3.05 -22.76 -34.99
C ARG A 389 -2.83 -21.27 -35.19
N ALA A 390 -3.90 -20.58 -35.58
CA ALA A 390 -4.02 -19.15 -35.33
C ALA A 390 -3.51 -18.94 -33.90
N PHE A 391 -2.41 -18.20 -33.78
CA PHE A 391 -2.05 -17.58 -32.53
C PHE A 391 -3.30 -16.80 -32.10
N ASP A 392 -3.98 -17.29 -31.07
CA ASP A 392 -4.98 -16.52 -30.33
C ASP A 392 -4.19 -15.48 -29.52
N GLU A 393 -3.57 -14.54 -30.25
CA GLU A 393 -2.66 -13.50 -29.78
C GLU A 393 -3.41 -12.39 -29.00
N GLY A 394 -4.74 -12.50 -28.89
CA GLY A 394 -5.59 -11.49 -28.28
C GLY A 394 -5.90 -11.67 -26.80
N ASN A 395 -5.43 -12.72 -26.12
CA ASN A 395 -5.89 -12.99 -24.75
C ASN A 395 -4.83 -13.60 -23.82
N VAL A 396 -3.61 -13.05 -23.84
CA VAL A 396 -2.57 -13.40 -22.87
C VAL A 396 -2.86 -12.71 -21.53
N GLY A 397 -2.65 -13.41 -20.42
CA GLY A 397 -2.88 -12.97 -19.04
C GLY A 397 -4.28 -13.30 -18.52
N ALA A 398 -4.50 -13.05 -17.23
CA ALA A 398 -5.78 -13.29 -16.55
C ALA A 398 -6.93 -12.52 -17.22
N SER A 399 -8.08 -13.17 -17.41
CA SER A 399 -9.27 -12.48 -17.93
C SER A 399 -9.98 -11.69 -16.83
N VAL A 400 -10.57 -10.55 -17.20
CA VAL A 400 -11.43 -9.74 -16.32
C VAL A 400 -12.51 -10.59 -15.67
N GLN A 401 -13.18 -11.46 -16.44
CA GLN A 401 -14.26 -12.31 -15.95
C GLN A 401 -13.79 -13.32 -14.90
N GLU A 402 -12.65 -13.99 -15.12
CA GLU A 402 -12.11 -14.95 -14.15
C GLU A 402 -11.57 -14.26 -12.90
N LEU A 403 -10.96 -13.08 -13.03
CA LEU A 403 -10.58 -12.25 -11.89
C LEU A 403 -11.80 -11.83 -11.08
N ALA A 404 -12.86 -11.36 -11.75
CA ALA A 404 -14.10 -10.95 -11.10
C ALA A 404 -14.77 -12.12 -10.35
N LYS A 405 -14.79 -13.32 -10.93
CA LYS A 405 -15.29 -14.53 -10.24
C LYS A 405 -14.45 -14.87 -9.02
N ALA A 406 -13.13 -14.79 -9.12
CA ALA A 406 -12.23 -15.09 -8.02
C ALA A 406 -12.38 -14.07 -6.88
N LEU A 407 -12.49 -12.79 -7.20
CA LEU A 407 -12.74 -11.73 -6.22
C LEU A 407 -14.13 -11.85 -5.58
N GLN A 408 -15.16 -12.17 -6.35
CA GLN A 408 -16.50 -12.42 -5.81
C GLN A 408 -16.48 -13.59 -4.81
N LYS A 409 -15.75 -14.66 -5.14
CA LYS A 409 -15.56 -15.80 -4.23
C LYS A 409 -14.83 -15.39 -2.95
N GLU A 410 -13.76 -14.59 -3.04
CA GLU A 410 -13.06 -14.05 -1.87
C GLU A 410 -13.98 -13.15 -1.03
N MET A 411 -14.79 -12.31 -1.68
CA MET A 411 -15.75 -11.42 -1.02
C MET A 411 -16.86 -12.18 -0.30
N ASP A 412 -17.40 -13.24 -0.92
CA ASP A 412 -18.43 -14.10 -0.33
C ASP A 412 -17.89 -14.88 0.88
N GLN A 413 -16.59 -15.23 0.87
CA GLN A 413 -15.92 -15.88 1.99
C GLN A 413 -15.68 -14.94 3.19
N GLU A 414 -15.32 -13.68 2.93
CA GLU A 414 -15.14 -12.68 3.98
C GLU A 414 -16.46 -12.18 4.56
N GLY A 415 -17.49 -12.03 3.72
CA GLY A 415 -18.80 -11.53 4.12
C GLY A 415 -18.89 -10.01 4.35
N ASP A 416 -17.80 -9.26 4.16
CA ASP A 416 -17.79 -7.79 4.24
C ASP A 416 -17.54 -7.13 2.87
N THR A 417 -18.62 -6.73 2.22
CA THR A 417 -18.58 -6.05 0.91
C THR A 417 -18.05 -4.61 0.99
N PHE A 418 -18.11 -3.97 2.17
CA PHE A 418 -17.70 -2.56 2.33
C PHE A 418 -16.19 -2.39 2.38
N MET A 419 -15.47 -3.45 2.75
CA MET A 419 -14.01 -3.52 2.64
C MET A 419 -13.59 -3.52 1.16
N PHE A 420 -14.22 -4.36 0.33
CA PHE A 420 -13.97 -4.37 -1.12
C PHE A 420 -14.40 -3.05 -1.77
N GLU A 421 -15.53 -2.46 -1.33
CA GLU A 421 -15.94 -1.12 -1.78
C GLU A 421 -14.87 -0.06 -1.47
N CYS A 422 -14.19 -0.17 -0.33
CA CYS A 422 -13.08 0.71 0.03
C CYS A 422 -11.88 0.52 -0.91
N ILE A 423 -11.52 -0.72 -1.23
CA ILE A 423 -10.44 -1.04 -2.16
C ILE A 423 -10.75 -0.45 -3.55
N ALA A 424 -11.95 -0.67 -4.07
CA ALA A 424 -12.39 -0.10 -5.35
C ALA A 424 -12.34 1.44 -5.34
N ALA A 425 -12.72 2.06 -4.23
CA ALA A 425 -12.64 3.51 -4.08
C ALA A 425 -11.22 4.06 -4.10
N VAL A 426 -10.26 3.36 -3.49
CA VAL A 426 -8.85 3.74 -3.59
C VAL A 426 -8.36 3.57 -5.03
N LEU A 427 -8.67 2.45 -5.69
CA LEU A 427 -8.30 2.25 -7.10
C LEU A 427 -8.90 3.34 -8.01
N SER A 428 -10.11 3.81 -7.72
CA SER A 428 -10.75 4.94 -8.41
C SER A 428 -10.05 6.28 -8.22
N VAL A 429 -9.40 6.49 -7.06
CA VAL A 429 -8.52 7.65 -6.84
C VAL A 429 -7.26 7.50 -7.68
N LEU A 430 -6.64 6.31 -7.66
CA LEU A 430 -5.38 6.03 -8.36
C LEU A 430 -5.53 6.04 -9.89
N SER A 431 -6.69 5.65 -10.44
CA SER A 431 -6.95 5.67 -11.88
C SER A 431 -7.13 7.09 -12.45
N ARG A 432 -7.27 8.10 -11.59
CA ARG A 432 -7.45 9.50 -11.99
C ARG A 432 -6.21 10.36 -11.75
N MET A 433 -5.09 9.74 -11.37
CA MET A 433 -3.86 10.47 -11.05
C MET A 433 -3.31 11.26 -12.24
N ASP A 434 -3.46 10.76 -13.46
CA ASP A 434 -3.05 11.48 -14.67
C ASP A 434 -3.89 12.74 -14.95
N SER A 435 -5.05 12.88 -14.32
CA SER A 435 -5.87 14.10 -14.38
C SER A 435 -5.51 15.14 -13.30
N LEU A 436 -4.61 14.80 -12.36
CA LEU A 436 -4.19 15.65 -11.25
C LEU A 436 -2.84 16.34 -11.50
N LEU A 437 -2.09 15.91 -12.53
CA LEU A 437 -0.84 16.50 -13.01
C LEU A 437 -1.11 17.38 -14.25
#